data_AF-X1GFC1-F1
#
_entry.id   AF-X1GFC1-F1
#
_cell.length_a   1.000
_cell.length_b   1.000
_cell.length_c   1.000
_cell.angle_alpha   90.00
_cell.angle_beta   90.00
_cell.angle_gamma   90.00
#
_symmetry.space_group_name_H-M   'P 1'
#
loop_
_entity.id
_entity.type
_entity.pdbx_description
1 polymer ?
#
loop_
_entity_poly.entity_id
_entity_poly.type
_entity_poly.pdbx_seq_one_letter_code
_entity_poly.pdbx_strand_id
1 'polypeptide(L)' 'HIAFGFGVHRCMGNRLAELQLRILWEELLKRFDDIEVVGDPEYVQSNFVRGISKMMVRLTPKQEK' A
#
# COMPACT_ATOMS: atom_id res chain seq x y z
N HIS A 1 -8.23 -2.55 14.01
CA HIS A 1 -7.95 -3.76 13.19
C HIS A 1 -6.98 -4.66 13.96
N ILE A 2 -6.96 -5.97 13.66
CA ILE A 2 -6.05 -6.95 14.31
C ILE A 2 -4.92 -7.45 13.39
N ALA A 3 -4.70 -6.77 12.25
CA ALA A 3 -3.70 -7.16 11.25
C ALA A 3 -2.26 -7.29 11.79
N PHE A 4 -1.93 -6.59 12.89
CA PHE A 4 -0.62 -6.66 13.55
C PHE A 4 -0.59 -7.59 14.78
N GLY A 5 -1.63 -8.39 14.99
CA GLY A 5 -1.77 -9.26 16.15
C GLY A 5 -1.99 -8.51 17.47
N PHE A 6 -1.90 -9.25 18.58
CA PHE A 6 -2.08 -8.77 19.94
C PHE A 6 -1.22 -9.62 20.92
N GLY A 7 -1.00 -9.12 22.14
CA GLY A 7 -0.24 -9.82 23.17
C GLY A 7 1.28 -9.78 22.95
N VAL A 8 1.99 -10.76 23.52
CA VAL A 8 3.47 -10.78 23.59
C VAL A 8 4.14 -10.91 22.22
N HIS A 9 3.41 -11.37 21.20
CA HIS A 9 3.88 -11.48 19.82
C HIS A 9 3.27 -10.42 18.90
N ARG A 10 2.68 -9.36 19.45
CA ARG A 10 2.21 -8.23 18.64
C ARG A 10 3.37 -7.69 17.80
N CYS A 11 3.09 -7.40 16.52
CA CYS A 11 4.09 -6.99 15.55
C CYS A 11 4.95 -5.85 16.09
N MET A 12 6.24 -6.12 16.34
CA MET A 12 7.21 -5.14 16.77
C MET A 12 7.40 -4.01 15.74
N GLY A 13 7.20 -4.33 14.45
CA GLY A 13 7.34 -3.40 13.33
C GLY A 13 6.09 -2.57 13.02
N ASN A 14 5.02 -2.61 13.81
CA ASN A 14 3.75 -1.96 13.45
C ASN A 14 3.91 -0.45 13.20
N ARG A 15 4.71 0.23 14.02
CA ARG A 15 4.96 1.68 13.87
C ARG A 15 5.80 2.00 12.63
N LEU A 16 6.71 1.11 12.25
CA LEU A 16 7.47 1.26 11.01
C LEU A 16 6.56 1.10 9.79
N ALA A 17 5.70 0.07 9.78
CA ALA A 17 4.74 -0.14 8.69
C ALA A 17 3.76 1.03 8.55
N GLU A 18 3.24 1.55 9.66
CA GLU A 18 2.39 2.75 9.69
C GLU A 18 3.12 3.98 9.14
N LEU A 19 4.40 4.18 9.50
CA LEU A 19 5.21 5.28 8.98
C LEU A 19 5.45 5.16 7.47
N GLN A 20 5.77 3.97 6.98
CA GLN A 20 5.98 3.72 5.55
C GLN A 20 4.73 4.02 4.73
N LEU A 21 3.56 3.55 5.20
CA LEU A 21 2.28 3.85 4.56
C LEU A 21 1.96 5.34 4.59
N ARG A 22 2.22 6.02 5.71
CA ARG A 22 2.03 7.46 5.82
C ARG A 22 2.87 8.23 4.79
N ILE A 23 4.17 7.95 4.72
CA ILE A 23 5.06 8.61 3.75
C ILE A 23 4.65 8.29 2.32
N LEU A 24 4.29 7.04 2.02
CA LEU A 24 3.81 6.66 0.69
C LEU A 24 2.61 7.52 0.26
N TRP A 25 1.60 7.64 1.12
CA TRP A 25 0.41 8.45 0.81
C TRP A 25 0.71 9.94 0.76
N GLU A 26 1.53 10.47 1.68
CA GLU A 26 1.95 11.88 1.66
C GLU A 26 2.64 12.25 0.34
N GLU A 27 3.52 11.39 -0.17
CA GLU A 27 4.25 11.64 -1.42
C GLU A 27 3.40 11.40 -2.67
N LEU A 28 2.55 10.37 -2.68
CA LEU A 28 1.62 10.13 -3.78
C LEU A 28 0.66 11.31 -3.96
N LEU A 29 0.05 11.79 -2.88
CA LEU A 29 -0.91 12.90 -2.90
C LEU A 29 -0.26 14.24 -3.29
N LYS A 30 1.06 14.41 -3.10
CA LYS A 30 1.78 15.60 -3.58
C LYS A 30 2.04 15.57 -5.08
N ARG A 31 2.25 14.38 -5.67
CA ARG A 31 2.78 14.22 -7.04
C ARG A 31 1.72 13.87 -8.08
N PHE A 32 0.61 13.25 -7.67
CA PHE A 32 -0.40 12.75 -8.59
C PHE A 32 -1.79 13.28 -8.20
N ASP A 33 -2.58 13.66 -9.19
CA ASP A 33 -3.99 14.02 -9.02
C ASP A 33 -4.89 12.78 -9.01
N ASP A 34 -4.47 11.72 -9.71
CA ASP A 34 -5.25 10.49 -9.83
C ASP A 34 -4.38 9.24 -10.03
N ILE A 35 -4.91 8.09 -9.60
CA ILE A 35 -4.31 6.76 -9.71
C ILE A 35 -5.40 5.76 -10.11
N GLU A 36 -5.38 5.32 -11.37
CA GLU A 36 -6.34 4.37 -11.92
C GLU A 36 -5.74 2.96 -11.97
N VAL A 37 -6.49 1.95 -11.53
CA VAL A 37 -6.15 0.53 -11.77
C VAL A 37 -6.68 0.14 -13.14
N VAL A 38 -5.80 -0.25 -14.06
CA VAL A 38 -6.13 -0.45 -15.50
C VAL A 38 -6.21 -1.91 -15.94
N GLY A 39 -6.20 -2.84 -14.98
CA GLY A 39 -6.38 -4.26 -15.23
C GLY A 39 -6.56 -5.03 -13.93
N ASP A 40 -7.00 -6.28 -14.04
CA ASP A 40 -7.21 -7.14 -12.87
C ASP A 40 -5.87 -7.40 -12.15
N PRO A 41 -5.81 -7.22 -10.81
CA PRO A 41 -4.61 -7.52 -10.05
C PRO A 41 -4.27 -9.01 -10.07
N GLU A 42 -2.98 -9.34 -10.16
CA GLU A 42 -2.48 -10.70 -9.96
C GLU A 42 -2.16 -10.89 -8.48
N TYR A 43 -2.64 -12.00 -7.90
CA TYR A 43 -2.46 -12.29 -6.47
C TYR A 43 -1.35 -13.30 -6.22
N VAL A 44 -0.68 -13.15 -5.07
CA VAL A 44 0.27 -14.14 -4.59
C VAL A 44 -0.47 -15.42 -4.23
N GLN A 45 -0.01 -16.57 -4.76
CA GLN A 45 -0.56 -17.87 -4.38
C GLN A 45 -0.06 -18.25 -2.97
N SER A 46 -0.88 -18.00 -1.94
CA SER A 46 -0.58 -18.37 -0.56
C SER A 46 -1.86 -18.61 0.24
N ASN A 47 -1.81 -19.57 1.16
CA ASN A 47 -2.87 -19.81 2.15
C ASN A 47 -2.73 -18.91 3.41
N PHE A 48 -1.64 -18.14 3.51
CA PHE A 48 -1.35 -17.28 4.66
C PHE A 48 -1.19 -15.82 4.24
N VAL A 49 -0.37 -15.55 3.22
CA VAL A 49 -0.08 -14.18 2.76
C VAL A 49 -1.17 -13.70 1.81
N ARG A 50 -1.86 -12.61 2.17
CA ARG A 50 -2.77 -11.90 1.26
C ARG A 50 -2.01 -10.77 0.57
N GLY A 51 -1.40 -11.07 -0.57
CA GLY A 51 -0.57 -10.12 -1.32
C GLY A 51 -1.00 -9.99 -2.79
N ILE A 52 -0.69 -8.84 -3.38
CA ILE A 52 -0.81 -8.57 -4.81
C ILE A 52 0.60 -8.65 -5.39
N SER A 53 0.85 -9.59 -6.30
CA SER A 53 2.15 -9.77 -6.95
C SER A 53 2.36 -8.75 -8.07
N LYS A 54 1.27 -8.32 -8.73
CA LYS A 54 1.30 -7.32 -9.80
C LYS A 54 -0.01 -6.56 -9.88
N MET A 55 0.09 -5.24 -10.03
CA MET A 55 -1.03 -4.34 -10.23
C MET A 55 -0.65 -3.31 -11.29
N MET A 56 -1.37 -3.31 -12.41
CA MET A 56 -1.14 -2.33 -13.48
C MET A 56 -1.93 -1.06 -13.15
N VAL A 57 -1.22 0.07 -13.09
CA VAL A 57 -1.83 1.37 -12.79
C VAL A 57 -1.44 2.44 -13.81
N ARG A 58 -2.34 3.40 -14.02
CA ARG A 58 -2.06 4.65 -14.71
C ARG A 58 -2.05 5.78 -13.68
N LEU A 59 -1.01 6.60 -13.72
CA LEU A 59 -0.84 7.75 -12.82
C LEU A 59 -1.08 9.03 -13.60
N THR A 60 -1.87 9.94 -13.03
CA THR A 60 -2.08 11.29 -13.58
C THR A 60 -1.23 12.27 -12.77
N PRO A 61 -0.10 12.78 -13.30
CA PRO A 61 0.76 13.70 -12.58
C PRO A 61 0.05 15.03 -12.30
N LYS A 62 0.33 15.60 -11.14
CA LYS A 62 -0.10 16.97 -10.83
C LYS A 62 0.61 17.95 -11.77
N GLN A 63 -0.16 18.83 -12.40
CA GLN A 63 0.43 19.96 -13.12
C GLN A 63 0.98 20.95 -12.09
N GLU A 64 2.27 21.26 -12.18
CA GLU A 64 2.85 22.36 -11.42
C GLU A 64 2.13 23.66 -11.84
N LYS A 65 1.62 24.40 -10.85
CA LYS A 65 1.24 25.80 -11.06
C LYS A 65 2.47 26.69 -10.98
#